data_AF-M6K195-F1
#
_entry.id   AF-M6K195-F1
#
_cell.length_a   1.000
_cell.length_b   1.000
_cell.length_c   1.000
_cell.angle_alpha   90.00
_cell.angle_beta   90.00
_cell.angle_gamma   90.00
#
_symmetry.space_group_name_H-M   'P 1'
#
loop_
_entity.id
_entity.type
_entity.pdbx_description
1 polymer ?
#
loop_
_entity_poly.entity_id
_entity_poly.type
_entity_poly.pdbx_seq_one_letter_code
_entity_poly.pdbx_strand_id
1 'polypeptide(L)' 'MVCSSADETCPYVPGAEKRISLPYADPKAYDNTDEVSGKYIETCETIAREILFVFQNVK' A
#
# COMPACT_ATOMS: atom_id res chain seq x y z
N MET A 1 3.40 -3.29 -12.06
CA MET A 1 4.27 -2.22 -11.52
C MET A 1 4.12 -2.37 -10.02
N VAL A 2 5.09 -3.00 -9.38
CA VAL A 2 4.95 -3.56 -8.03
C VAL A 2 5.20 -2.43 -7.01
N CYS A 3 4.49 -2.43 -5.88
CA CYS A 3 4.69 -1.44 -4.81
C CYS A 3 6.15 -1.34 -4.34
N SER A 4 6.93 -2.41 -4.46
CA SER A 4 8.37 -2.43 -4.16
C SER A 4 9.21 -1.54 -5.09
N SER A 5 8.90 -1.49 -6.39
CA SER A 5 9.59 -0.59 -7.34
C SER A 5 9.21 0.88 -7.13
N ALA A 6 8.00 1.13 -6.63
CA ALA A 6 7.52 2.48 -6.34
C ALA A 6 8.24 3.09 -5.11
N ASP A 7 8.62 2.28 -4.12
CA ASP A 7 9.31 2.78 -2.93
C ASP A 7 10.78 3.17 -3.21
N GLU A 8 11.45 2.41 -4.09
CA GLU A 8 12.81 2.73 -4.57
C GLU A 8 12.85 4.02 -5.39
N THR A 9 11.78 4.31 -6.13
CA THR A 9 11.68 5.50 -6.98
C THR A 9 10.99 6.68 -6.26
N CYS A 10 10.56 6.52 -5.01
CA CYS A 10 9.80 7.54 -4.30
C CYS A 10 10.73 8.74 -3.96
N PRO A 11 10.53 9.90 -4.60
CA PRO A 11 11.41 11.04 -4.43
C PRO A 11 11.25 11.62 -3.02
N TYR A 12 12.34 12.17 -2.48
CA TYR A 12 12.24 13.03 -1.30
C TYR A 12 11.43 14.28 -1.67
N VAL A 13 10.35 14.54 -0.91
CA VAL A 13 9.48 15.71 -1.10
C VAL A 13 9.83 16.75 -0.02
N PRO A 14 10.48 17.86 -0.38
CA PRO A 14 10.78 18.93 0.57
C PRO A 14 9.49 19.50 1.18
N GLY A 15 9.45 19.66 2.49
CA GLY A 15 8.28 20.17 3.21
C GLY A 15 7.27 19.10 3.63
N ALA A 16 7.46 17.83 3.25
CA ALA A 16 6.70 16.73 3.85
C ALA A 16 7.16 16.52 5.32
N GLU A 17 6.22 16.55 6.26
CA GLU A 17 6.54 16.37 7.69
C GLU A 17 7.06 14.95 7.98
N LYS A 18 6.38 13.94 7.42
CA LYS A 18 6.74 12.53 7.59
C LYS A 18 6.60 11.79 6.27
N ARG A 19 7.55 10.89 6.01
CA ARG A 19 7.44 9.87 4.97
C ARG A 19 7.20 8.53 5.66
N ILE A 20 6.05 7.92 5.39
CA ILE A 20 5.65 6.63 5.97
C ILE A 20 5.56 5.64 4.82
N SER A 21 6.45 4.65 4.80
CA SER A 21 6.42 3.57 3.81
C SER A 21 5.42 2.50 4.25
N LEU A 22 4.48 2.17 3.37
CA LEU A 22 3.48 1.12 3.54
C LEU A 22 3.53 0.18 2.33
N PRO A 23 4.43 -0.81 2.33
CA PRO A 23 4.55 -1.75 1.22
C PRO A 23 3.45 -2.83 1.31
N TYR A 24 2.69 -2.99 0.22
CA TYR A 24 1.69 -4.04 0.09
C TYR A 24 2.14 -5.09 -0.93
N ALA A 25 1.76 -6.35 -0.68
CA ALA A 25 1.91 -7.40 -1.67
C ALA A 25 0.95 -7.12 -2.85
N ASP A 26 1.45 -7.25 -4.08
CA ASP A 26 0.62 -7.03 -5.26
C ASP A 26 -0.40 -8.18 -5.39
N PRO A 27 -1.71 -7.93 -5.24
CA PRO A 27 -2.73 -8.97 -5.31
C PRO A 27 -2.81 -9.59 -6.70
N LYS A 28 -2.17 -8.98 -7.70
CA LYS A 28 -1.97 -9.53 -9.04
C LYS A 28 -1.29 -10.89 -9.06
N ALA A 29 -0.55 -11.25 -8.00
CA ALA A 29 -0.01 -12.60 -7.84
C ALA A 29 -1.10 -13.70 -7.92
N TYR A 30 -2.36 -13.33 -7.65
CA TYR A 30 -3.51 -14.22 -7.63
C TYR A 30 -4.40 -14.12 -8.89
N ASP A 31 -4.01 -13.38 -9.93
CA ASP A 31 -4.83 -13.15 -11.14
C ASP A 31 -5.29 -14.45 -11.84
N ASN A 32 -4.56 -15.56 -11.67
CA ASN A 32 -4.87 -16.86 -12.28
C ASN A 32 -5.47 -17.88 -11.29
N THR A 33 -5.92 -17.43 -10.11
CA THR A 33 -6.54 -18.30 -9.12
C THR A 33 -7.99 -17.90 -8.86
N ASP A 34 -8.80 -18.85 -8.39
CA ASP A 34 -10.18 -18.59 -7.98
C ASP A 34 -10.27 -17.62 -6.78
N GLU A 35 -9.14 -17.38 -6.09
CA GLU A 35 -9.03 -16.51 -4.93
C GLU A 35 -8.80 -15.03 -5.30
N VAL A 36 -8.70 -14.70 -6.60
CA VAL A 36 -8.39 -13.35 -7.09
C VAL A 36 -9.26 -12.29 -6.42
N SER A 37 -10.60 -12.44 -6.44
CA SER A 37 -11.50 -11.43 -5.88
C SER A 37 -11.31 -11.26 -4.37
N GLY A 38 -11.10 -12.35 -3.63
CA GLY A 38 -10.86 -12.31 -2.19
C GLY A 38 -9.57 -11.59 -1.84
N LYS A 39 -8.49 -11.88 -2.58
CA LYS A 39 -7.17 -11.28 -2.34
C LYS A 39 -7.10 -9.80 -2.65
N TYR A 40 -7.82 -9.36 -3.70
CA TYR A 40 -7.94 -7.94 -3.98
C TYR A 40 -8.73 -7.20 -2.89
N ILE A 41 -9.84 -7.78 -2.39
CA ILE A 41 -10.62 -7.17 -1.30
C ILE A 41 -9.80 -7.11 -0.01
N GLU A 42 -9.15 -8.20 0.39
CA GLU A 42 -8.30 -8.27 1.58
C GLU A 42 -7.19 -7.20 1.56
N THR A 43 -6.56 -7.04 0.39
CA THR A 43 -5.51 -6.04 0.17
C THR A 43 -6.09 -4.63 0.30
N CYS A 44 -7.21 -4.34 -0.33
CA CYS A 44 -7.90 -3.05 -0.22
C CYS A 44 -8.29 -2.69 1.22
N GLU A 45 -8.82 -3.64 1.98
CA GLU A 45 -9.19 -3.44 3.39
C GLU A 45 -7.96 -3.15 4.27
N THR A 46 -6.85 -3.83 3.99
CA THR A 46 -5.59 -3.62 4.71
C THR A 46 -5.05 -2.22 4.45
N ILE A 47 -5.00 -1.79 3.18
CA ILE A 47 -4.61 -0.44 2.79
C ILE A 47 -5.48 0.61 3.48
N ALA A 48 -6.81 0.45 3.43
CA ALA A 48 -7.74 1.40 4.03
C ALA A 48 -7.54 1.54 5.54
N ARG A 49 -7.33 0.43 6.24
CA ARG A 49 -7.11 0.40 7.69
C ARG A 49 -5.82 1.11 8.08
N GLU A 50 -4.73 0.81 7.39
CA GLU A 50 -3.43 1.41 7.69
C GLU A 50 -3.39 2.90 7.36
N ILE A 51 -3.97 3.31 6.22
CA ILE A 51 -4.10 4.72 5.87
C ILE A 51 -4.88 5.47 6.95
N LEU A 52 -6.04 4.95 7.37
CA LEU A 52 -6.83 5.55 8.44
C LEU A 52 -6.03 5.69 9.74
N PHE A 53 -5.32 4.64 10.13
CA PHE A 53 -4.49 4.64 11.33
C PHE A 53 -3.37 5.69 11.23
N VAL A 54 -2.70 5.80 10.07
CA VAL A 54 -1.68 6.82 9.83
C VAL A 54 -2.28 8.22 9.99
N PHE A 55 -3.39 8.53 9.33
CA PHE A 55 -4.03 9.84 9.44
C PHE A 55 -4.49 10.18 10.86
N GLN A 56 -4.81 9.19 11.69
CA GLN A 56 -5.15 9.40 13.10
C GLN A 56 -3.92 9.68 13.99
N ASN A 57 -2.72 9.26 13.57
CA ASN A 57 -1.50 9.33 14.39
C ASN A 57 -0.45 10.32 13.87
N VAL A 58 -0.59 10.80 12.64
CA VAL A 58 0.19 11.94 12.12
C VAL A 58 -0.36 13.22 12.75
N LYS A 59 0.55 14.07 13.25
CA LYS A 59 0.22 15.33 13.93
C LYS A 59 0.26 16.48 12.94
#